data_AF-A0A957ZNN6-F1
#
_entry.id   AF-A0A957ZNN6-F1
#
_cell.length_a   1.000
_cell.length_b   1.000
_cell.length_c   1.000
_cell.angle_alpha   90.00
_cell.angle_beta   90.00
_cell.angle_gamma   90.00
#
_symmetry.space_group_name_H-M   'P 1'
#
loop_
_entity.id
_entity.type
_entity.pdbx_description
1 polymer ?
#
loop_
_entity_poly.entity_id
_entity_poly.type
_entity_poly.pdbx_seq_one_letter_code
_entity_poly.pdbx_strand_id
1 'polypeptide(L)'
;LRSMVVDPDIKAGVIWAGVVANYPDLLTRWRRPNNNQPPPSLSTARRWRTQLQEQYGTPEENPDFYASISANSYLDDLSGPIQLHHGTADTSVPYEFSTTLADQLEAAGQPAEVFTYTGDDHNLSQGFSEAMARSVDFFDEHVKGID
;
A
#
# COMPACT_ATOMS: atom_id res chain seq x y z
N LEU A 1 -1.81 -7.30 -1.08
CA LEU A 1 -2.30 -6.76 -2.37
C LEU A 1 -1.91 -7.65 -3.55
N ARG A 2 -0.66 -7.64 -4.05
CA ARG A 2 -0.25 -8.47 -5.22
C ARG A 2 -0.63 -9.95 -5.11
N SER A 3 -0.42 -10.57 -3.94
CA SER A 3 -0.77 -11.98 -3.75
C SER A 3 -2.26 -12.23 -3.96
N MET A 4 -3.14 -11.33 -3.52
CA MET A 4 -4.60 -11.46 -3.68
C MET A 4 -5.09 -11.19 -5.09
N VAL A 5 -4.31 -10.47 -5.90
CA VAL A 5 -4.59 -10.30 -7.33
C VAL A 5 -4.25 -11.58 -8.10
N VAL A 6 -3.22 -12.33 -7.66
CA VAL A 6 -2.70 -13.50 -8.40
C VAL A 6 -3.31 -14.81 -7.91
N ASP A 7 -3.62 -14.91 -6.62
CA ASP A 7 -4.07 -16.13 -5.98
C ASP A 7 -5.52 -15.99 -5.49
N PRO A 8 -6.50 -16.61 -6.19
CA PRO A 8 -7.90 -16.53 -5.83
C PRO A 8 -8.25 -17.26 -4.52
N ASP A 9 -7.35 -18.08 -3.97
CA ASP A 9 -7.60 -18.81 -2.72
C ASP A 9 -7.44 -17.90 -1.48
N ILE A 10 -6.87 -16.69 -1.63
CA ILE A 10 -6.72 -15.74 -0.51
C ILE A 10 -8.04 -15.01 -0.27
N LYS A 11 -8.76 -15.38 0.78
CA LYS A 11 -10.11 -14.87 1.05
C LYS A 11 -10.20 -13.42 1.53
N ALA A 12 -9.17 -12.91 2.21
CA ALA A 12 -9.20 -11.57 2.82
C ALA A 12 -7.77 -11.07 3.10
N GLY A 13 -7.57 -9.75 3.13
CA GLY A 13 -6.25 -9.16 3.37
C GLY A 13 -6.27 -7.99 4.36
N VAL A 14 -5.46 -8.09 5.41
CA VAL A 14 -5.22 -7.00 6.35
C VAL A 14 -3.84 -6.38 6.08
N ILE A 15 -3.77 -5.05 5.94
CA ILE A 15 -2.53 -4.33 5.63
C ILE A 15 -2.33 -3.19 6.62
N TRP A 16 -1.26 -3.27 7.42
CA TRP A 16 -0.87 -2.24 8.37
C TRP A 16 0.29 -1.42 7.80
N ALA A 17 0.14 -0.09 7.80
CA ALA A 17 1.15 0.88 7.35
C ALA A 17 1.84 0.47 6.02
N GLY A 18 1.07 -0.11 5.11
CA GLY A 18 1.61 -0.85 3.98
C GLY A 18 2.13 0.04 2.84
N VAL A 19 3.21 -0.38 2.20
CA VAL A 19 3.68 0.19 0.93
C VAL A 19 2.77 -0.32 -0.20
N VAL A 20 1.62 0.33 -0.37
CA VAL A 20 0.54 -0.12 -1.27
C VAL A 20 0.28 0.80 -2.46
N ALA A 21 1.10 1.83 -2.62
CA ALA A 21 1.00 2.75 -3.75
C ALA A 21 1.41 2.10 -5.08
N ASN A 22 0.90 2.66 -6.18
CA ASN A 22 1.32 2.32 -7.52
C ASN A 22 2.77 2.78 -7.78
N TYR A 23 3.42 2.25 -8.82
CA TYR A 23 4.81 2.61 -9.12
C TYR A 23 5.06 4.11 -9.35
N PRO A 24 4.22 4.85 -10.10
CA PRO A 24 4.39 6.30 -10.23
C PRO A 24 4.50 7.02 -8.87
N ASP A 25 3.66 6.64 -7.91
CA ASP A 25 3.67 7.22 -6.56
C ASP A 25 4.86 6.72 -5.72
N LEU A 26 5.25 5.46 -5.84
CA LEU A 26 6.46 4.93 -5.18
C LEU A 26 7.74 5.63 -5.67
N LEU A 27 7.76 6.03 -6.94
CA LEU A 27 8.87 6.75 -7.55
C LEU A 27 8.91 8.23 -7.14
N THR A 28 7.75 8.89 -7.03
CA THR A 28 7.67 10.37 -6.89
C THR A 28 7.25 10.86 -5.51
N ARG A 29 6.55 10.04 -4.72
CA ARG A 29 5.96 10.42 -3.41
C ARG A 29 6.60 9.70 -2.23
N TRP A 30 7.29 8.57 -2.44
CA TRP A 30 7.93 7.85 -1.33
C TRP A 30 9.36 8.33 -1.05
N ARG A 31 9.61 8.86 0.15
CA ARG A 31 10.92 9.41 0.56
C ARG A 31 11.46 10.43 -0.44
N ARG A 32 10.68 11.49 -0.67
CA ARG A 32 11.15 12.64 -1.44
C ARG A 32 12.48 13.12 -0.85
N PRO A 33 13.51 13.40 -1.68
CA PRO A 33 14.72 14.03 -1.18
C PRO A 33 14.32 15.38 -0.59
N ASN A 34 14.54 15.57 0.71
CA ASN A 34 14.61 16.92 1.24
C ASN A 34 15.81 17.59 0.57
N ASN A 35 15.62 18.75 -0.08
CA ASN A 35 16.67 19.53 -0.75
C ASN A 35 17.84 19.96 0.16
N ASN A 36 17.81 19.60 1.46
CA ASN A 36 18.79 19.96 2.47
C ASN A 36 19.66 18.79 2.99
N GLN A 37 19.62 17.60 2.38
CA GLN A 37 20.54 16.52 2.75
C GLN A 37 21.53 16.18 1.62
N PRO A 38 22.85 16.16 1.89
CA PRO A 38 23.82 15.70 0.91
C PRO A 38 23.49 14.25 0.52
N PRO A 39 23.68 13.87 -0.76
CA PRO A 39 23.33 12.53 -1.20
C PRO A 39 24.13 11.51 -0.38
N PRO A 40 23.46 10.60 0.37
CA PRO A 40 24.15 9.44 0.90
C PRO A 40 24.72 8.64 -0.29
N SER A 41 25.80 7.91 -0.06
CA SER A 41 26.23 6.85 -0.98
C SER A 41 25.00 6.03 -1.39
N LEU A 42 24.88 5.75 -2.70
CA LEU A 42 23.66 5.23 -3.35
C LEU A 42 22.94 4.18 -2.50
N SER A 43 21.89 4.61 -1.78
CA SER A 43 21.08 3.67 -1.02
C SER A 43 20.39 2.71 -1.98
N THR A 44 20.17 1.46 -1.55
CA THR A 44 19.46 0.43 -2.35
C THR A 44 18.12 0.95 -2.90
N ALA A 45 17.46 1.85 -2.16
CA ALA A 45 16.22 2.52 -2.55
C ALA A 45 16.37 3.50 -3.74
N ARG A 46 17.55 4.07 -4.01
CA ARG A 46 17.80 4.82 -5.25
C ARG A 46 18.12 3.89 -6.41
N ARG A 47 18.79 2.78 -6.13
CA ARG A 47 19.26 1.84 -7.14
C ARG A 47 18.11 1.25 -7.97
N TRP A 48 17.02 0.81 -7.35
CA TRP A 48 15.90 0.23 -8.10
C TRP A 48 15.16 1.29 -8.93
N ARG A 49 15.01 2.53 -8.43
CA ARG A 49 14.34 3.61 -9.16
C ARG A 49 15.11 3.99 -10.42
N THR A 50 16.42 4.14 -10.29
CA THR A 50 17.30 4.43 -11.43
C THR A 50 17.29 3.28 -12.42
N GLN A 51 17.46 2.04 -11.96
CA GLN A 51 17.50 0.86 -12.85
C GLN A 51 16.19 0.65 -13.60
N LEU A 52 15.03 0.80 -12.95
CA LEU A 52 13.74 0.69 -13.64
C LEU A 52 13.58 1.74 -14.73
N GLN A 53 13.93 3.00 -14.44
CA GLN A 53 13.79 4.07 -15.42
C GLN A 53 14.81 3.96 -16.57
N GLU A 54 16.05 3.55 -16.28
CA GLU A 54 17.06 3.28 -17.32
C GLU A 54 16.65 2.13 -18.24
N GLN A 55 15.99 1.10 -17.70
CA GLN A 55 15.61 -0.08 -18.47
C GLN A 55 14.27 0.05 -19.19
N TYR A 56 13.29 0.75 -18.58
CA TYR A 56 11.90 0.76 -19.04
C TYR A 56 11.34 2.15 -19.33
N GLY A 57 12.10 3.21 -19.10
CA GLY A 57 11.64 4.61 -19.22
C GLY A 57 10.95 5.11 -17.95
N THR A 58 10.65 6.40 -17.91
CA THR A 58 9.87 7.05 -16.85
C THR A 58 8.39 6.61 -16.88
N PRO A 59 7.63 6.77 -15.78
CA PRO A 59 6.18 6.54 -15.79
C PRO A 59 5.43 7.29 -16.89
N GLU A 60 5.90 8.47 -17.27
CA GLU A 60 5.35 9.28 -18.35
C GLU A 60 5.68 8.71 -19.74
N GLU A 61 6.88 8.15 -19.93
CA GLU A 61 7.32 7.57 -21.20
C GLU A 61 6.74 6.17 -21.45
N ASN A 62 6.50 5.39 -20.39
CA ASN A 62 6.03 4.01 -20.50
C ASN A 62 4.94 3.66 -19.47
N PRO A 63 3.77 4.34 -19.52
CA PRO A 63 2.71 4.16 -18.53
C PRO A 63 2.20 2.71 -18.47
N ASP A 64 2.11 2.04 -19.61
CA ASP A 64 1.59 0.66 -19.72
C ASP A 64 2.48 -0.35 -18.97
N PHE A 65 3.80 -0.20 -19.04
CA PHE A 65 4.72 -1.04 -18.27
C PHE A 65 4.49 -0.88 -16.77
N TYR A 66 4.46 0.34 -16.27
CA TYR A 66 4.27 0.60 -14.84
C TYR A 66 2.89 0.17 -14.36
N ALA A 67 1.86 0.30 -15.19
CA ALA A 67 0.56 -0.30 -14.93
C ALA A 67 0.65 -1.82 -14.82
N SER A 68 1.37 -2.50 -15.72
CA SER A 68 1.46 -3.97 -15.74
C SER A 68 2.15 -4.60 -14.53
N ILE A 69 3.00 -3.84 -13.84
CA ILE A 69 3.71 -4.33 -12.64
C ILE A 69 3.06 -3.85 -11.34
N SER A 70 2.05 -2.99 -11.43
CA SER A 70 1.35 -2.38 -10.30
C SER A 70 0.06 -3.14 -9.98
N ALA A 71 -0.08 -3.66 -8.75
CA ALA A 71 -1.31 -4.33 -8.34
C ALA A 71 -2.54 -3.40 -8.38
N ASN A 72 -2.34 -2.09 -8.23
CA ASN A 72 -3.40 -1.09 -8.30
C ASN A 72 -4.10 -1.05 -9.68
N SER A 73 -3.49 -1.62 -10.72
CA SER A 73 -4.10 -1.74 -12.06
C SER A 73 -5.02 -2.95 -12.21
N TYR A 74 -5.06 -3.81 -11.20
CA TYR A 74 -5.75 -5.11 -11.20
C TYR A 74 -6.67 -5.27 -9.98
N LEU A 75 -7.19 -4.16 -9.46
CA LEU A 75 -8.04 -4.21 -8.26
C LEU A 75 -9.37 -4.93 -8.54
N ASP A 76 -9.88 -4.88 -9.77
CA ASP A 76 -11.05 -5.64 -10.21
C ASP A 76 -10.86 -7.16 -10.04
N ASP A 77 -9.61 -7.63 -10.06
CA ASP A 77 -9.23 -9.04 -9.92
C ASP A 77 -8.97 -9.46 -8.46
N LEU A 78 -9.25 -8.60 -7.47
CA LEU A 78 -9.05 -8.95 -6.07
C LEU A 78 -9.94 -10.13 -5.65
N SER A 79 -9.31 -11.10 -4.99
CA SER A 79 -9.95 -12.32 -4.51
C SER A 79 -10.87 -12.14 -3.30
N GLY A 80 -10.85 -10.98 -2.63
CA GLY A 80 -11.64 -10.71 -1.44
C GLY A 80 -11.37 -9.35 -0.79
N PRO A 81 -12.06 -9.04 0.33
CA PRO A 81 -12.01 -7.74 0.99
C PRO A 81 -10.64 -7.39 1.56
N ILE A 82 -10.40 -6.08 1.69
CA ILE A 82 -9.17 -5.52 2.26
C ILE A 82 -9.47 -4.67 3.50
N GLN A 83 -8.73 -4.87 4.57
CA GLN A 83 -8.71 -3.97 5.74
C GLN A 83 -7.38 -3.21 5.80
N LEU A 84 -7.44 -1.89 5.88
CA LEU A 84 -6.28 -0.98 5.94
C LEU A 84 -6.18 -0.33 7.32
N HIS A 85 -4.97 -0.32 7.87
CA HIS A 85 -4.64 0.35 9.13
C HIS A 85 -3.46 1.28 8.92
N HIS A 86 -3.57 2.57 9.30
CA HIS A 86 -2.46 3.51 9.10
C HIS A 86 -2.45 4.65 10.13
N GLY A 87 -1.26 4.98 10.64
CA GLY A 87 -1.03 6.09 11.55
C GLY A 87 -0.79 7.40 10.81
N THR A 88 -1.42 8.50 11.22
CA THR A 88 -1.26 9.78 10.50
C THR A 88 0.10 10.45 10.72
N ALA A 89 0.89 9.98 11.68
CA ALA A 89 2.24 10.46 11.95
C ALA A 89 3.32 9.46 11.45
N ASP A 90 2.96 8.50 10.60
CA ASP A 90 3.90 7.60 9.96
C ASP A 90 4.88 8.39 9.07
N THR A 91 6.17 8.29 9.38
CA THR A 91 7.26 8.93 8.63
C THR A 91 8.02 7.95 7.72
N SER A 92 7.70 6.66 7.81
CA SER A 92 8.30 5.57 7.02
C SER A 92 7.50 5.33 5.74
N VAL A 93 6.17 5.28 5.84
CA VAL A 93 5.25 5.12 4.73
C VAL A 93 4.23 6.26 4.77
N PRO A 94 4.05 7.02 3.68
CA PRO A 94 3.06 8.08 3.65
C PRO A 94 1.65 7.54 3.89
N TYR A 95 0.91 8.16 4.80
CA TYR A 95 -0.50 7.86 5.07
C TYR A 95 -1.36 7.89 3.80
N GLU A 96 -1.01 8.78 2.88
CA GLU A 96 -1.68 8.96 1.59
C GLU A 96 -1.66 7.68 0.74
N PHE A 97 -0.74 6.74 0.98
CA PHE A 97 -0.72 5.48 0.25
C PHE A 97 -1.93 4.61 0.60
N SER A 98 -2.32 4.57 1.87
CA SER A 98 -3.52 3.84 2.30
C SER A 98 -4.80 4.54 1.85
N THR A 99 -4.89 5.87 1.95
CA THR A 99 -6.10 6.57 1.50
C THR A 99 -6.25 6.51 -0.02
N THR A 100 -5.16 6.65 -0.77
CA THR A 100 -5.21 6.50 -2.24
C THR A 100 -5.63 5.10 -2.65
N LEU A 101 -5.14 4.05 -1.97
CA LEU A 101 -5.61 2.69 -2.24
C LEU A 101 -7.10 2.53 -1.89
N ALA A 102 -7.57 3.12 -0.79
CA ALA A 102 -8.98 3.07 -0.41
C ALA A 102 -9.88 3.68 -1.50
N ASP A 103 -9.53 4.86 -2.00
CA ASP A 103 -10.26 5.52 -3.10
C ASP A 103 -10.27 4.65 -4.38
N GLN A 104 -9.15 3.97 -4.67
CA GLN A 104 -9.04 3.06 -5.81
C GLN A 104 -9.88 1.78 -5.64
N LEU A 105 -9.94 1.22 -4.43
CA LEU A 105 -10.78 0.06 -4.11
C LEU A 105 -12.26 0.42 -4.23
N GLU A 106 -12.67 1.58 -3.70
CA GLU A 106 -14.03 2.09 -3.85
C GLU A 106 -14.40 2.27 -5.32
N ALA A 107 -13.51 2.89 -6.12
CA ALA A 107 -13.73 3.08 -7.55
C ALA A 107 -13.84 1.75 -8.33
N ALA A 108 -13.14 0.71 -7.88
CA ALA A 108 -13.20 -0.65 -8.43
C ALA A 108 -14.39 -1.47 -7.89
N GLY A 109 -15.21 -0.92 -6.98
CA GLY A 109 -16.30 -1.64 -6.32
C GLY A 109 -15.83 -2.76 -5.40
N GLN A 110 -14.58 -2.72 -4.93
CA GLN A 110 -13.98 -3.72 -4.07
C GLN A 110 -14.24 -3.39 -2.59
N PRO A 111 -14.71 -4.35 -1.78
CA PRO A 111 -15.01 -4.11 -0.38
C PRO A 111 -13.73 -3.81 0.42
N ALA A 112 -13.74 -2.69 1.15
CA ALA A 112 -12.61 -2.26 1.96
C ALA A 112 -13.04 -1.60 3.26
N GLU A 113 -12.27 -1.88 4.32
CA GLU A 113 -12.33 -1.18 5.61
C GLU A 113 -11.07 -0.35 5.81
N VAL A 114 -11.21 0.87 6.32
CA VAL A 114 -10.06 1.78 6.50
C VAL A 114 -10.10 2.37 7.90
N PHE A 115 -9.03 2.12 8.66
CA PHE A 115 -8.86 2.62 10.01
C PHE A 115 -7.63 3.53 10.10
N THR A 116 -7.87 4.75 10.56
CA THR A 116 -6.85 5.78 10.72
C THR A 116 -6.57 6.02 12.19
N TYR A 117 -5.29 6.00 12.57
CA TYR A 117 -4.83 6.21 13.94
C TYR A 117 -4.16 7.57 14.06
N THR A 118 -4.91 8.55 14.56
CA THR A 118 -4.44 9.95 14.60
C THR A 118 -3.24 10.09 15.53
N GLY A 119 -2.14 10.62 15.00
CA GLY A 119 -0.90 10.88 15.75
C GLY A 119 -0.02 9.65 15.98
N ASP A 120 -0.42 8.48 15.49
CA ASP A 120 0.37 7.25 15.63
C ASP A 120 1.39 7.08 14.51
N ASP A 121 2.46 6.32 14.79
CA ASP A 121 3.58 6.09 13.88
C ASP A 121 3.42 4.81 13.05
N HIS A 122 4.48 4.42 12.32
CA HIS A 122 4.51 3.21 11.49
C HIS A 122 4.18 1.92 12.25
N ASN A 123 4.44 1.89 13.57
CA ASN A 123 4.22 0.70 14.39
C ASN A 123 2.81 0.65 14.99
N LEU A 124 2.03 1.70 14.82
CA LEU A 124 0.72 1.88 15.46
C LEU A 124 0.81 1.64 16.98
N SER A 125 1.86 2.13 17.64
CA SER A 125 2.14 1.74 19.02
C SER A 125 1.00 2.09 19.98
N GLN A 126 0.29 3.20 19.73
CA GLN A 126 -0.86 3.63 20.55
C GLN A 126 -2.14 2.89 20.15
N GLY A 127 -2.36 2.69 18.85
CA GLY A 127 -3.52 2.02 18.26
C GLY A 127 -3.42 0.51 18.18
N PHE A 128 -2.30 -0.10 18.58
CA PHE A 128 -1.97 -1.51 18.31
C PHE A 128 -3.06 -2.47 18.76
N SER A 129 -3.52 -2.34 20.00
CA SER A 129 -4.55 -3.25 20.55
C SER A 129 -5.87 -3.15 19.80
N GLU A 130 -6.26 -1.95 19.39
CA GLU A 130 -7.48 -1.71 18.63
C GLU A 130 -7.35 -2.23 17.19
N ALA A 131 -6.21 -1.96 16.53
CA ALA A 131 -5.91 -2.49 15.21
C ALA A 131 -5.91 -4.02 15.21
N MET A 132 -5.28 -4.65 16.20
CA MET A 132 -5.24 -6.09 16.34
C MET A 132 -6.62 -6.71 16.54
N ALA A 133 -7.45 -6.11 17.40
CA ALA A 133 -8.82 -6.57 17.61
C ALA A 133 -9.62 -6.53 16.31
N ARG A 134 -9.60 -5.39 15.59
CA ARG A 134 -10.26 -5.24 14.29
C ARG A 134 -9.78 -6.23 13.24
N SER A 135 -8.48 -6.55 13.24
CA SER A 135 -7.91 -7.54 12.32
C SER A 135 -8.37 -8.97 12.63
N VAL A 136 -8.53 -9.31 13.92
CA VAL A 136 -9.11 -10.59 14.32
C VAL A 136 -10.57 -10.69 13.90
N ASP A 137 -11.37 -9.66 14.21
CA ASP A 137 -12.79 -9.61 13.86
C ASP A 137 -13.00 -9.75 12.34
N PHE A 138 -12.19 -9.03 11.55
CA PHE A 138 -12.22 -9.11 10.08
C PHE A 138 -11.89 -10.50 9.52
N PHE A 139 -10.93 -11.21 10.12
CA PHE A 139 -10.63 -12.58 9.71
C PHE A 139 -11.65 -13.59 10.21
N ASP A 140 -12.29 -13.34 11.36
CA ASP A 140 -13.39 -14.17 11.86
C ASP A 140 -14.58 -14.10 10.89
N GLU A 141 -14.93 -12.89 10.42
CA GLU A 141 -15.96 -12.67 9.41
C GLU A 141 -15.59 -13.31 8.06
N HIS A 142 -14.47 -12.90 7.45
CA HIS A 142 -14.21 -13.23 6.04
C HIS A 142 -13.46 -14.54 5.80
N VAL A 143 -12.78 -15.10 6.80
CA VAL A 143 -12.01 -16.34 6.66
C VAL A 143 -12.69 -17.51 7.36
N LYS A 144 -13.15 -17.30 8.61
CA LYS A 144 -13.80 -18.36 9.40
C LYS A 144 -15.31 -18.42 9.15
N GLY A 145 -15.95 -17.32 8.76
CA GLY A 145 -17.40 -17.23 8.60
C GLY A 145 -18.15 -17.29 9.92
N ILE A 146 -17.61 -16.62 10.94
CA ILE A 146 -18.21 -16.53 12.28
C ILE A 146 -18.54 -15.05 12.54
N ASP A 147 -19.82 -14.77 12.75
CA ASP A 147 -20.35 -13.46 13.16
C ASP A 147 -20.42 -13.31 14.69
#